data_AF-A0A7W3LYX0-F1
#
_entry.id   AF-A0A7W3LYX0-F1
#
_cell.length_a   1.000
_cell.length_b   1.000
_cell.length_c   1.000
_cell.angle_alpha   90.00
_cell.angle_beta   90.00
_cell.angle_gamma   90.00
#
_symmetry.space_group_name_H-M   'P 1'
#
loop_
_entity.id
_entity.type
_entity.pdbx_description
1 polymer ?
#
loop_
_entity_poly.entity_id
_entity_poly.type
_entity_poly.pdbx_seq_one_letter_code
_entity_poly.pdbx_strand_id
1 'polypeptide(L)'
;MDVIRHTLTRVAGGYRPNRCKRGDGPNGLGHVWLVFTAHATGHPRPVDGAMPGLHWAEREELAELAARTAARARGTVTDAQWRDRPGLEPVWCRWIVAVGLITMSADDLEAIDNAL
;
A
#
# COMPACT_ATOMS: atom_id res chain seq x y z
N MET A 1 6.59 -27.12 21.58
CA MET A 1 5.66 -26.79 20.49
C MET A 1 5.36 -25.31 20.65
N ASP A 2 6.13 -24.46 19.98
CA ASP A 2 6.09 -23.02 20.22
C ASP A 2 4.87 -22.39 19.56
N VAL A 3 3.98 -21.87 20.40
CA VAL A 3 2.87 -21.04 19.98
C VAL A 3 3.46 -19.71 19.53
N ILE A 4 3.54 -19.47 18.21
CA ILE A 4 3.88 -18.15 17.69
C ILE A 4 2.72 -17.19 18.04
N ARG A 5 2.86 -16.48 19.16
CA ARG A 5 2.01 -15.32 19.48
C ARG A 5 2.40 -14.18 18.54
N HIS A 6 1.64 -14.00 17.47
CA HIS A 6 1.72 -12.78 16.69
C HIS A 6 0.96 -11.69 17.44
N THR A 7 1.68 -10.80 18.11
CA THR A 7 1.05 -9.59 18.67
C THR A 7 0.78 -8.64 17.51
N LEU A 8 -0.49 -8.46 17.16
CA LEU A 8 -0.93 -7.45 16.21
C LEU A 8 -1.29 -6.18 16.98
N THR A 9 -0.61 -5.07 16.67
CA THR A 9 -0.95 -3.77 17.25
C THR A 9 -1.59 -2.91 16.17
N ARG A 10 -2.83 -2.45 16.40
CA ARG A 10 -3.48 -1.53 15.46
C ARG A 10 -2.76 -0.18 15.50
N VAL A 11 -2.34 0.31 14.35
CA VAL A 11 -1.57 1.56 14.22
C VAL A 11 -2.29 2.63 13.41
N ALA A 12 -3.22 2.24 12.54
CA ALA A 12 -4.03 3.18 11.77
C ALA A 12 -5.34 2.53 11.30
N GLY A 13 -6.16 3.33 10.62
CA GLY A 13 -7.35 2.86 9.92
C GLY A 13 -8.24 4.02 9.50
N GLY A 14 -9.26 3.69 8.72
CA GLY A 14 -10.20 4.68 8.20
C GLY A 14 -10.70 4.33 6.81
N TYR A 15 -11.57 5.18 6.28
CA TYR A 15 -12.12 5.02 4.94
C TYR A 15 -11.13 5.47 3.85
N ARG A 16 -11.06 4.71 2.76
CA ARG A 16 -10.40 5.10 1.50
C ARG A 16 -11.28 4.73 0.31
N PRO A 17 -11.36 5.60 -0.72
CA PRO A 17 -12.26 5.40 -1.85
C PRO A 17 -11.73 4.46 -2.93
N ASN A 18 -10.63 3.73 -2.67
CA ASN A 18 -10.01 2.85 -3.65
C ASN A 18 -11.01 1.78 -4.15
N ARG A 19 -11.04 1.55 -5.47
CA ARG A 19 -12.06 0.69 -6.09
C ARG A 19 -12.09 -0.72 -5.53
N CYS A 20 -13.28 -1.16 -5.12
CA CYS A 20 -13.54 -2.52 -4.72
C CYS A 20 -14.04 -3.36 -5.91
N LYS A 21 -13.43 -4.52 -6.18
CA LYS A 21 -13.94 -5.46 -7.20
C LYS A 21 -15.34 -6.00 -6.89
N ARG A 22 -15.79 -5.93 -5.64
CA ARG A 22 -17.14 -6.34 -5.23
C ARG A 22 -18.21 -5.26 -5.49
N GLY A 23 -17.82 -4.09 -6.00
CA GLY A 23 -18.71 -2.94 -6.17
C GLY A 23 -18.90 -2.13 -4.90
N ASP A 24 -19.93 -1.28 -4.91
CA ASP A 24 -20.23 -0.36 -3.81
C ASP A 24 -20.75 -1.09 -2.57
N GLY A 25 -20.30 -0.65 -1.40
CA GLY A 25 -20.81 -1.12 -0.11
C GLY A 25 -21.78 -0.11 0.53
N PRO A 26 -22.16 -0.32 1.80
CA PRO A 26 -23.04 0.60 2.54
C PRO A 26 -22.53 2.04 2.64
N ASN A 27 -21.23 2.25 2.43
CA ASN A 27 -20.58 3.56 2.47
C ASN A 27 -20.18 4.07 1.06
N GLY A 28 -20.71 3.47 -0.01
CA GLY A 28 -20.31 3.75 -1.39
C GLY A 28 -19.08 2.97 -1.84
N LEU A 29 -18.41 3.48 -2.89
CA LEU A 29 -17.21 2.90 -3.48
C LEU A 29 -16.00 3.08 -2.57
N GLY A 30 -15.49 1.99 -1.98
CA GLY A 30 -14.28 2.04 -1.18
C GLY A 30 -14.21 0.95 -0.11
N HIS A 31 -13.33 1.19 0.87
CA HIS A 31 -13.05 0.26 1.95
C HIS A 31 -12.82 0.99 3.27
N VAL A 32 -13.28 0.36 4.37
CA VAL A 32 -12.82 0.69 5.71
C VAL A 32 -11.61 -0.17 6.01
N TRP A 33 -10.45 0.46 6.16
CA TRP A 33 -9.18 -0.20 6.43
C TRP A 33 -8.88 -0.24 7.94
N LEU A 34 -8.32 -1.36 8.38
CA LEU A 34 -7.67 -1.50 9.68
C LEU A 34 -6.20 -1.87 9.41
N VAL A 35 -5.27 -1.07 9.93
CA VAL A 35 -3.83 -1.27 9.69
C VAL A 35 -3.15 -1.66 10.98
N PHE A 36 -2.36 -2.72 10.93
CA PHE A 36 -1.66 -3.31 12.08
C PHE A 36 -0.17 -3.42 11.81
N THR A 37 0.63 -3.29 12.86
CA THR A 37 2.02 -3.75 12.87
C THR A 37 2.09 -5.16 13.40
N ALA A 38 3.01 -5.94 12.83
CA ALA A 38 3.34 -7.29 13.25
C ALA A 38 4.86 -7.44 13.24
N HIS A 39 5.39 -8.23 14.17
CA HIS A 39 6.75 -8.72 14.09
C HIS A 39 6.73 -10.10 13.43
N ALA A 40 7.49 -10.25 12.34
CA ALA A 40 7.56 -11.48 11.58
C ALA A 40 9.01 -11.78 11.21
N THR A 41 9.35 -13.06 11.18
CA THR A 41 10.65 -13.57 10.76
C THR A 41 10.46 -14.59 9.65
N GLY A 42 11.51 -14.83 8.86
CA GLY A 42 11.46 -15.73 7.70
C GLY A 42 11.02 -15.03 6.41
N HIS A 43 10.84 -15.81 5.35
CA HIS A 43 10.44 -15.29 4.04
C HIS A 43 8.92 -15.35 3.88
N PRO A 44 8.26 -14.24 3.53
CA PRO A 44 6.83 -14.24 3.30
C PRO A 44 6.52 -15.14 2.09
N ARG A 45 5.52 -16.01 2.22
CA ARG A 45 5.07 -16.90 1.14
C ARG A 45 3.62 -16.55 0.78
N PRO A 46 3.32 -16.20 -0.48
CA PRO A 46 1.94 -16.00 -0.89
C PRO A 46 1.20 -17.35 -0.86
N VAL A 47 -0.04 -17.32 -0.37
CA VAL A 47 -0.97 -18.42 -0.56
C VAL A 47 -1.62 -18.20 -1.93
N ASP A 48 -1.50 -19.19 -2.81
CA ASP A 48 -2.15 -19.24 -4.13
C ASP A 48 -1.71 -18.21 -5.18
N GLY A 49 -0.49 -17.68 -5.08
CA GLY A 49 0.09 -16.81 -6.13
C GLY A 49 -0.59 -15.44 -6.29
N ALA A 50 -1.50 -15.08 -5.39
CA ALA A 50 -2.32 -13.87 -5.45
C ALA A 50 -1.56 -12.55 -5.22
N MET A 51 -0.24 -12.59 -5.01
CA MET A 51 0.61 -11.43 -4.78
C MET A 51 1.97 -11.58 -5.49
N PRO A 52 2.02 -11.37 -6.83
CA PRO A 52 3.29 -11.23 -7.52
C PRO A 52 4.05 -10.03 -6.93
N GLY A 53 5.32 -10.22 -6.56
CA GLY A 53 6.15 -9.15 -5.99
C GLY A 53 6.13 -9.06 -4.45
N LEU A 54 5.69 -10.09 -3.73
CA LEU A 54 5.85 -10.14 -2.27
C LEU A 54 7.33 -10.31 -1.88
N HIS A 55 7.91 -9.31 -1.23
CA HIS A 55 9.28 -9.33 -0.71
C HIS A 55 9.39 -8.43 0.53
N TRP A 56 10.50 -8.55 1.25
CA TRP A 56 10.90 -7.57 2.26
C TRP A 56 11.48 -6.35 1.56
N ALA A 57 11.02 -5.17 1.92
CA ALA A 57 11.52 -3.91 1.40
C ALA A 57 12.05 -3.04 2.55
N GLU A 58 13.21 -2.43 2.32
CA GLU A 58 13.77 -1.41 3.22
C GLU A 58 13.03 -0.07 3.04
N ARG A 59 13.24 0.88 3.97
CA ARG A 59 12.53 2.17 3.93
C ARG A 59 12.83 2.97 2.67
N GLU A 60 14.07 2.90 2.20
CA GLU A 60 14.54 3.57 0.99
C GLU A 60 13.80 3.02 -0.23
N GLU A 61 13.68 1.70 -0.33
CA GLU A 61 12.93 1.03 -1.39
C GLU A 61 11.43 1.39 -1.33
N LEU A 62 10.83 1.41 -0.13
CA LEU A 62 9.45 1.88 0.04
C LEU A 62 9.27 3.32 -0.43
N ALA A 63 10.23 4.20 -0.14
CA ALA A 63 10.20 5.59 -0.58
C ALA A 63 10.30 5.71 -2.11
N GLU A 64 11.17 4.93 -2.75
CA GLU A 64 11.30 4.90 -4.21
C GLU A 64 10.02 4.39 -4.89
N LEU A 65 9.42 3.31 -4.38
CA LEU A 65 8.16 2.76 -4.91
C LEU A 65 7.00 3.74 -4.72
N ALA A 66 6.94 4.46 -3.59
CA ALA A 66 5.96 5.50 -3.34
C ALA A 66 6.15 6.72 -4.27
N ALA A 67 7.38 7.19 -4.46
CA ALA A 67 7.71 8.28 -5.37
C ALA A 67 7.31 7.93 -6.81
N ARG A 68 7.53 6.69 -7.24
CA ARG A 68 7.09 6.20 -8.54
C ARG A 68 5.57 6.17 -8.69
N THR A 69 4.85 5.85 -7.61
CA THR A 69 3.38 5.88 -7.57
C THR A 69 2.86 7.31 -7.73
N ALA A 70 3.50 8.28 -7.07
CA ALA A 70 3.18 9.70 -7.25
C ALA A 70 3.47 10.17 -8.69
N ALA A 71 4.60 9.78 -9.27
CA ALA A 71 4.95 10.07 -10.65
C ALA A 71 3.92 9.50 -11.64
N ARG A 72 3.41 8.29 -11.37
CA ARG A 72 2.30 7.69 -12.13
C ARG A 72 1.01 8.50 -12.01
N ALA A 73 0.62 8.90 -10.79
CA ALA A 73 -0.57 9.70 -10.55
C ALA A 73 -0.51 11.08 -11.22
N ARG A 74 0.70 11.66 -11.33
CA ARG A 74 0.97 12.92 -12.05
C ARG A 74 1.11 12.76 -13.57
N GLY A 75 1.01 11.54 -14.10
CA GLY A 75 1.11 11.27 -15.53
C GLY A 75 2.54 11.29 -16.10
N THR A 76 3.57 11.34 -15.26
CA THR A 76 4.99 11.34 -15.71
C THR A 76 5.55 9.92 -15.91
N VAL A 77 4.86 8.90 -15.37
CA VAL A 77 5.11 7.48 -15.67
C VAL A 77 3.98 6.94 -16.56
N THR A 78 4.34 6.55 -17.78
CA THR A 78 3.42 5.94 -18.77
C THR A 78 2.95 4.54 -18.37
N ASP A 79 1.88 4.06 -19.01
CA ASP A 79 1.31 2.73 -18.75
C ASP A 79 2.31 1.61 -19.03
N ALA A 80 3.13 1.79 -20.07
CA ALA A 80 4.17 0.83 -20.42
C ALA A 80 5.26 0.78 -19.34
N GLN A 81 5.75 1.94 -18.90
CA GLN A 81 6.75 2.03 -17.82
C GLN A 81 6.21 1.49 -16.50
N TRP A 82 4.93 1.75 -16.19
CA TRP A 82 4.30 1.23 -14.99
C TRP A 82 4.16 -0.29 -15.01
N ARG A 83 3.80 -0.88 -16.14
CA ARG A 83 3.70 -2.34 -16.30
C ARG A 83 5.06 -3.04 -16.19
N ASP A 84 6.10 -2.44 -16.75
CA ASP A 84 7.47 -2.97 -16.68
C ASP A 84 8.02 -2.93 -15.26
N ARG A 85 7.83 -1.80 -14.58
CA ARG A 85 8.24 -1.61 -13.19
C ARG A 85 7.14 -0.87 -12.44
N PRO A 86 6.28 -1.55 -11.66
CA PRO A 86 5.25 -0.89 -10.88
C PRO A 86 5.84 -0.18 -9.65
N GLY A 87 5.08 0.75 -9.08
CA GLY A 87 5.30 1.27 -7.73
C GLY A 87 4.48 0.49 -6.70
N LEU A 88 4.21 1.14 -5.56
CA LEU A 88 3.24 0.63 -4.59
C LEU A 88 1.82 0.69 -5.15
N GLU A 89 0.94 -0.16 -4.61
CA GLU A 89 -0.49 0.07 -4.79
C GLU A 89 -0.85 1.43 -4.15
N PRO A 90 -1.55 2.34 -4.87
CA PRO A 90 -1.82 3.71 -4.42
C PRO A 90 -2.31 3.84 -2.97
N VAL A 91 -3.23 2.97 -2.54
CA VAL A 91 -3.81 3.01 -1.18
C VAL A 91 -2.76 2.82 -0.07
N TRP A 92 -1.68 2.08 -0.34
CA TRP A 92 -0.63 1.83 0.66
C TRP A 92 0.25 3.06 0.92
N CYS A 93 0.43 3.96 -0.05
CA CYS A 93 1.28 5.14 0.13
C CYS A 93 0.84 5.97 1.35
N ARG A 94 -0.46 6.22 1.47
CA ARG A 94 -1.01 7.01 2.58
C ARG A 94 -0.94 6.28 3.92
N TRP A 95 -1.10 4.96 3.95
CA TRP A 95 -0.96 4.19 5.19
C TRP A 95 0.49 4.13 5.66
N ILE A 96 1.45 3.92 4.76
CA ILE A 96 2.88 3.85 5.07
C ILE A 96 3.39 5.20 5.59
N VAL A 97 2.92 6.32 5.02
CA VAL A 97 3.19 7.66 5.56
C VAL A 97 2.52 7.85 6.93
N ALA A 98 1.26 7.44 7.09
CA ALA A 98 0.53 7.61 8.36
C ALA A 98 1.18 6.86 9.53
N VAL A 99 1.84 5.73 9.27
CA VAL A 99 2.58 4.99 10.30
C VAL A 99 4.05 5.43 10.45
N GLY A 100 4.47 6.48 9.73
CA GLY A 100 5.80 7.07 9.85
C GLY A 100 6.93 6.23 9.24
N LEU A 101 6.64 5.35 8.29
CA LEU A 101 7.69 4.53 7.64
C LEU A 101 8.46 5.34 6.58
N ILE A 102 7.78 6.22 5.86
CA ILE A 102 8.34 7.14 4.86
C ILE A 102 7.66 8.52 4.97
N THR A 103 8.21 9.52 4.28
CA THR A 103 7.61 10.85 4.12
C THR A 103 7.27 11.12 2.65
N MET A 104 6.15 11.80 2.40
CA MET A 104 5.75 12.28 1.08
C MET A 104 5.20 13.71 1.18
N SER A 105 5.26 14.47 0.09
CA SER A 105 4.62 15.79 0.05
C SER A 105 3.09 15.66 0.10
N ALA A 106 2.41 16.70 0.58
CA ALA A 106 0.95 16.76 0.57
C ALA A 106 0.41 16.62 -0.87
N ASP A 107 1.03 17.33 -1.82
CA ASP A 107 0.66 17.30 -3.23
C ASP A 107 0.79 15.91 -3.86
N ASP A 108 1.82 15.13 -3.48
CA ASP A 108 1.96 13.75 -3.98
C ASP A 108 0.85 12.85 -3.45
N LEU A 109 0.51 12.99 -2.16
CA LEU A 109 -0.57 12.22 -1.56
C LEU A 109 -1.93 12.60 -2.16
N GLU A 110 -2.15 13.87 -2.45
CA GLU A 110 -3.39 14.33 -3.11
C GLU A 110 -3.47 13.82 -4.55
N ALA A 111 -2.39 13.89 -5.32
CA ALA A 111 -2.35 13.34 -6.67
C ALA A 111 -2.66 11.84 -6.68
N ILE A 112 -2.08 11.08 -5.74
CA ILE A 112 -2.35 9.65 -5.56
C ILE A 112 -3.82 9.40 -5.22
N ASP A 113 -4.37 10.14 -4.25
CA ASP A 113 -5.76 9.95 -3.80
C ASP A 113 -6.78 10.25 -4.93
N ASN A 114 -6.50 11.23 -5.78
CA ASN A 114 -7.32 11.55 -6.94
C ASN A 114 -7.26 10.50 -8.06
N ALA A 115 -6.27 9.60 -8.02
CA ALA A 115 -6.07 8.53 -8.98
C ALA A 115 -6.58 7.15 -8.50
N LEU A 116 -7.24 7.09 -7.34
CA LEU A 116 -7.76 5.85 -6.71
C LEU A 116 -9.00 5.23 -7.37
#